data_AF-A0A0S8F2D5-F1
#
_entry.id   AF-A0A0S8F2D5-F1
#
_cell.length_a   1.000
_cell.length_b   1.000
_cell.length_c   1.000
_cell.angle_alpha   90.00
_cell.angle_beta   90.00
_cell.angle_gamma   90.00
#
_symmetry.space_group_name_H-M   'P 1'
#
loop_
_entity.id
_entity.type
_entity.pdbx_description
1 polymer ?
#
loop_
_entity_poly.entity_id
_entity_poly.type
_entity_poly.pdbx_seq_one_letter_code
_entity_poly.pdbx_strand_id
1 'polypeptide(L)'
;MRSLILAVVTVSLLMSCRSEKAPEGFESPSSAIDSLFRAYGVQDMSQNEARRRLQARERFELLDPALFRSCFSDWQGEHDQALGGFVFGQLVAAKEDMKIEVEEDTARVQVAPASSEIQPIVLVKQQLAWKIDLRQSVPPRIRQDLYEVYRRARRAERGAR
;
A
#
# COMPACT_ATOMS: atom_id res chain seq x y z
N MET A 1 51.44 1.99 -53.83
CA MET A 1 51.19 0.97 -52.79
C MET A 1 50.19 1.53 -51.78
N ARG A 2 48.95 1.02 -51.90
CA ARG A 2 47.84 0.89 -50.93
C ARG A 2 47.80 1.83 -49.70
N SER A 3 46.97 2.88 -49.83
CA SER A 3 46.33 3.60 -48.71
C SER A 3 45.37 2.66 -47.97
N LEU A 4 45.48 2.64 -46.63
CA LEU A 4 44.57 1.92 -45.74
C LEU A 4 43.56 2.93 -45.17
N ILE A 5 42.32 2.88 -45.65
CA ILE A 5 41.21 3.68 -45.13
C ILE A 5 40.65 2.94 -43.91
N LEU A 6 40.85 3.51 -42.72
CA LEU A 6 40.27 3.01 -41.48
C LEU A 6 38.80 3.46 -41.41
N ALA A 7 37.87 2.54 -41.66
CA ALA A 7 36.45 2.77 -41.50
C ALA A 7 36.12 2.85 -40.00
N VAL A 8 35.80 4.06 -39.51
CA VAL A 8 35.26 4.27 -38.16
C VAL A 8 33.78 3.87 -38.18
N VAL A 9 33.48 2.70 -37.62
CA VAL A 9 32.11 2.24 -37.38
C VAL A 9 31.60 2.95 -36.12
N THR A 10 30.89 4.07 -36.31
CA THR A 10 30.09 4.72 -35.27
C THR A 10 28.91 3.83 -34.90
N VAL A 11 29.05 3.08 -33.80
CA VAL A 11 27.94 2.35 -33.16
C VAL A 11 27.07 3.37 -32.43
N SER A 12 26.01 3.82 -33.10
CA SER A 12 24.94 4.62 -32.49
C SER A 12 24.16 3.73 -31.53
N LEU A 13 24.49 3.83 -30.23
CA LEU A 13 23.69 3.29 -29.13
C LEU A 13 22.31 3.96 -29.15
N LEU A 14 21.35 3.30 -29.80
CA LEU A 14 19.93 3.58 -29.63
C LEU A 14 19.58 3.24 -28.16
N MET A 15 19.70 4.24 -27.28
CA MET A 15 19.02 4.29 -26.00
C MET A 15 17.53 4.13 -26.27
N SER A 16 17.06 2.89 -26.24
CA SER A 16 15.65 2.56 -26.25
C SER A 16 15.08 3.14 -24.97
N CYS A 17 14.47 4.32 -25.06
CA CYS A 17 13.57 4.86 -24.05
C CYS A 17 12.38 3.90 -23.91
N ARG A 18 12.57 2.74 -23.28
CA ARG A 18 11.47 2.00 -22.68
C ARG A 18 10.94 2.91 -21.59
N SER A 19 9.85 3.60 -21.89
CA SER A 19 9.08 4.32 -20.88
C SER A 19 8.70 3.28 -19.83
N GLU A 20 9.41 3.31 -18.71
CA GLU A 20 9.14 2.42 -17.58
C GLU A 20 7.73 2.75 -17.11
N LYS A 21 6.83 1.77 -17.20
CA LYS A 21 5.42 1.95 -16.85
C LYS A 21 5.23 1.49 -15.42
N ALA A 22 4.46 2.25 -14.65
CA ALA A 22 4.04 1.82 -13.31
C ALA A 22 3.33 0.45 -13.39
N PRO A 23 3.54 -0.43 -12.38
CA PRO A 23 2.80 -1.69 -12.27
C PRO A 23 1.29 -1.45 -12.24
N GLU A 24 0.53 -2.38 -12.81
CA GLU A 24 -0.93 -2.30 -12.85
C GLU A 24 -1.53 -2.24 -11.45
N GLY A 25 -2.43 -1.28 -11.21
CA GLY A 25 -3.05 -1.06 -9.91
C GLY A 25 -2.23 -0.23 -8.93
N PHE A 26 -1.11 0.35 -9.37
CA PHE A 26 -0.23 1.19 -8.55
C PHE A 26 0.16 2.51 -9.25
N GLU A 27 -0.52 2.86 -10.33
CA GLU A 27 -0.20 4.03 -11.17
C GLU A 27 -0.58 5.36 -10.49
N SER A 28 -1.55 5.32 -9.57
CA SER A 28 -2.01 6.46 -8.79
C SER A 28 -2.31 6.06 -7.34
N PRO A 29 -2.40 7.02 -6.40
CA PRO A 29 -2.81 6.72 -5.02
C PRO A 29 -4.17 6.02 -4.93
N SER A 30 -5.16 6.47 -5.71
CA SER A 30 -6.49 5.84 -5.76
C SER A 30 -6.41 4.39 -6.25
N SER A 31 -5.65 4.15 -7.33
CA SER A 31 -5.46 2.79 -7.86
C SER A 31 -4.80 1.86 -6.84
N ALA A 32 -3.82 2.36 -6.08
CA ALA A 32 -3.17 1.59 -5.02
C ALA A 32 -4.12 1.24 -3.87
N ILE A 33 -5.02 2.16 -3.50
CA ILE A 33 -6.08 1.90 -2.52
C ILE A 33 -7.08 0.87 -3.05
N ASP A 34 -7.46 0.96 -4.32
CA ASP A 34 -8.34 -0.03 -4.96
C ASP A 34 -7.68 -1.42 -5.02
N SER A 35 -6.36 -1.49 -5.23
CA SER A 35 -5.60 -2.73 -5.11
C SER A 35 -5.68 -3.34 -3.71
N LEU A 36 -5.64 -2.50 -2.65
CA LEU A 36 -5.86 -2.98 -1.29
C LEU A 36 -7.29 -3.48 -1.08
N PHE A 37 -8.31 -2.77 -1.60
CA PHE A 37 -9.70 -3.24 -1.55
C PHE A 37 -9.92 -4.55 -2.31
N ARG A 38 -9.23 -4.75 -3.44
CA ARG A 38 -9.21 -6.02 -4.18
C ARG A 38 -8.64 -7.15 -3.37
N ALA A 39 -7.55 -6.91 -2.65
CA ALA A 39 -6.94 -7.93 -1.79
C ALA A 39 -7.91 -8.47 -0.72
N TYR A 40 -8.88 -7.66 -0.29
CA TYR A 40 -9.94 -8.04 0.64
C TYR A 40 -11.29 -8.40 -0.03
N GLY A 41 -11.39 -8.33 -1.36
CA GLY A 41 -12.64 -8.58 -2.08
C GLY A 41 -13.75 -7.56 -1.82
N VAL A 42 -13.41 -6.32 -1.44
CA VAL A 42 -14.39 -5.27 -1.11
C VAL A 42 -14.44 -4.14 -2.14
N GLN A 43 -13.82 -4.31 -3.31
CA GLN A 43 -13.77 -3.28 -4.35
C GLN A 43 -15.20 -2.81 -4.75
N ASP A 44 -16.11 -3.77 -4.94
CA ASP A 44 -17.49 -3.59 -5.40
C ASP A 44 -18.49 -3.46 -4.22
N MET A 45 -17.98 -3.47 -2.99
CA MET A 45 -18.78 -3.28 -1.79
C MET A 45 -19.16 -1.81 -1.64
N SER A 46 -20.44 -1.53 -1.37
CA SER A 46 -20.89 -0.16 -1.09
C SER A 46 -20.39 0.33 0.28
N GLN A 47 -20.29 1.65 0.44
CA GLN A 47 -19.94 2.26 1.73
C GLN A 47 -20.92 1.90 2.86
N ASN A 48 -22.22 1.76 2.58
CA ASN A 48 -23.22 1.37 3.58
C ASN A 48 -23.01 -0.07 4.07
N GLU A 49 -22.67 -0.97 3.16
CA GLU A 49 -22.34 -2.36 3.49
C GLU A 49 -21.08 -2.43 4.36
N ALA A 50 -20.01 -1.74 3.94
CA ALA A 50 -18.76 -1.65 4.70
C ALA A 50 -19.00 -1.14 6.13
N ARG A 51 -19.77 -0.05 6.28
CA ARG A 51 -20.16 0.51 7.59
C ARG A 51 -20.93 -0.49 8.44
N ARG A 52 -21.92 -1.19 7.87
CA ARG A 52 -22.68 -2.20 8.61
C ARG A 52 -21.77 -3.30 9.15
N ARG A 53 -20.89 -3.85 8.32
CA ARG A 53 -19.96 -4.93 8.71
C ARG A 53 -18.99 -4.47 9.80
N LEU A 54 -18.45 -3.25 9.69
CA LEU A 54 -17.60 -2.65 10.72
C LEU A 54 -18.34 -2.48 12.06
N GLN A 55 -19.58 -1.99 12.04
CA GLN A 55 -20.42 -1.84 13.24
C GLN A 55 -20.74 -3.20 13.90
N ALA A 56 -21.00 -4.22 13.08
CA ALA A 56 -21.20 -5.58 13.53
C ALA A 56 -19.89 -6.29 13.98
N ARG A 57 -18.74 -5.62 13.86
CA ARG A 57 -17.40 -6.17 14.13
C ARG A 57 -17.13 -7.44 13.33
N GLU A 58 -17.70 -7.53 12.14
CA GLU A 58 -17.47 -8.66 11.25
C GLU A 58 -16.03 -8.65 10.73
N ARG A 59 -15.48 -9.85 10.56
CA ARG A 59 -14.15 -10.01 10.00
C ARG A 59 -14.20 -9.84 8.47
N PHE A 60 -13.31 -9.00 7.96
CA PHE A 60 -12.99 -8.97 6.53
C PHE A 60 -11.93 -10.04 6.24
N GLU A 61 -12.22 -10.93 5.29
CA GLU A 61 -11.31 -11.98 4.88
C GLU A 61 -10.28 -11.43 3.90
N LEU A 62 -9.03 -11.83 4.10
CA LEU A 62 -7.93 -11.48 3.19
C LEU A 62 -7.87 -12.54 2.08
N LEU A 63 -8.29 -12.17 0.88
CA LEU A 63 -8.41 -13.09 -0.25
C LEU A 63 -7.11 -13.23 -1.03
N ASP A 64 -6.36 -12.14 -1.18
CA ASP A 64 -5.05 -12.14 -1.85
C ASP A 64 -3.94 -11.59 -0.94
N PRO A 65 -3.26 -12.47 -0.18
CA PRO A 65 -2.15 -12.06 0.67
C PRO A 65 -0.95 -11.49 -0.10
N ALA A 66 -0.76 -11.86 -1.38
CA ALA A 66 0.37 -11.37 -2.16
C ALA A 66 0.14 -9.94 -2.62
N LEU A 67 -1.05 -9.64 -3.17
CA LEU A 67 -1.47 -8.28 -3.51
C LEU A 67 -1.51 -7.38 -2.28
N PHE A 68 -1.99 -7.89 -1.15
CA PHE A 68 -1.97 -7.14 0.10
C PHE A 68 -0.55 -6.71 0.48
N ARG A 69 0.42 -7.61 0.44
CA ARG A 69 1.82 -7.26 0.77
C ARG A 69 2.41 -6.26 -0.23
N SER A 70 2.07 -6.35 -1.51
CA SER A 70 2.62 -5.43 -2.53
C SER A 70 2.10 -3.99 -2.40
N CYS A 71 0.98 -3.80 -1.69
CA CYS A 71 0.42 -2.47 -1.40
C CYS A 71 1.27 -1.62 -0.46
N PHE A 72 2.21 -2.21 0.26
CA PHE A 72 2.98 -1.51 1.30
C PHE A 72 4.45 -1.28 0.88
N SER A 73 4.98 -0.08 1.13
CA SER A 73 6.34 0.31 0.77
C SER A 73 7.40 -0.24 1.71
N ASP A 74 7.00 -0.46 2.96
CA ASP A 74 7.86 -0.74 4.10
C ASP A 74 7.51 -2.07 4.78
N TRP A 75 6.86 -2.99 4.07
CA TRP A 75 6.46 -4.29 4.62
C TRP A 75 7.67 -5.11 5.11
N GLN A 76 7.67 -5.52 6.39
CA GLN A 76 8.76 -6.28 7.01
C GLN A 76 8.39 -7.73 7.36
N GLY A 77 7.16 -8.17 7.09
CA GLY A 77 6.72 -9.55 7.31
C GLY A 77 5.43 -9.67 8.12
N GLU A 78 5.13 -10.87 8.62
CA GLU A 78 3.86 -11.18 9.27
C GLU A 78 3.51 -10.28 10.45
N HIS A 79 4.50 -9.74 11.17
CA HIS A 79 4.27 -8.83 12.29
C HIS A 79 3.62 -7.50 11.87
N ASP A 80 3.70 -7.13 10.58
CA ASP A 80 3.04 -5.95 10.02
C ASP A 80 1.61 -6.22 9.56
N GLN A 81 1.13 -7.47 9.60
CA GLN A 81 -0.21 -7.82 9.13
C GLN A 81 -1.31 -7.06 9.88
N ALA A 82 -1.13 -6.87 11.19
CA ALA A 82 -2.06 -6.08 11.99
C ALA A 82 -2.03 -4.59 11.62
N LEU A 83 -0.88 -4.05 11.19
CA LEU A 83 -0.77 -2.67 10.72
C LEU A 83 -1.50 -2.48 9.39
N GLY A 84 -1.29 -3.39 8.44
CA GLY A 84 -2.01 -3.35 7.17
C GLY A 84 -3.52 -3.52 7.35
N GLY A 85 -3.95 -4.37 8.29
CA GLY A 85 -5.36 -4.51 8.68
C GLY A 85 -5.94 -3.24 9.30
N PHE A 86 -5.16 -2.53 10.13
CA PHE A 86 -5.57 -1.22 10.66
C PHE A 86 -5.77 -0.20 9.54
N VAL A 87 -4.81 -0.06 8.63
CA VAL A 87 -4.92 0.88 7.49
C VAL A 87 -6.12 0.54 6.61
N PHE A 88 -6.31 -0.74 6.28
CA PHE A 88 -7.49 -1.21 5.55
C PHE A 88 -8.78 -0.80 6.28
N GLY A 89 -8.87 -1.02 7.59
CA GLY A 89 -10.03 -0.64 8.40
C GLY A 89 -10.37 0.85 8.33
N GLN A 90 -9.35 1.71 8.33
CA GLN A 90 -9.53 3.16 8.18
C GLN A 90 -10.04 3.53 6.79
N LEU A 91 -9.44 2.95 5.74
CA LEU A 91 -9.82 3.24 4.36
C LEU A 91 -11.22 2.72 4.03
N VAL A 92 -11.55 1.50 4.47
CA VAL A 92 -12.86 0.89 4.19
C VAL A 92 -13.99 1.57 4.97
N ALA A 93 -13.71 2.16 6.13
CA ALA A 93 -14.66 2.97 6.88
C ALA A 93 -15.05 4.27 6.14
N ALA A 94 -14.20 4.71 5.21
CA ALA A 94 -14.33 5.97 4.49
C ALA A 94 -14.36 5.80 2.96
N LYS A 95 -14.66 4.61 2.44
CA LYS A 95 -14.42 4.20 1.04
C LYS A 95 -14.92 5.20 -0.01
N GLU A 96 -16.03 5.88 0.23
CA GLU A 96 -16.61 6.89 -0.68
C GLU A 96 -16.35 8.34 -0.26
N ASP A 97 -15.80 8.56 0.94
CA ASP A 97 -15.65 9.88 1.58
C ASP A 97 -14.17 10.32 1.72
N MET A 98 -13.22 9.58 1.11
CA MET A 98 -11.79 9.90 1.19
C MET A 98 -11.44 11.17 0.42
N LYS A 99 -10.58 12.00 1.01
CA LYS A 99 -9.90 13.10 0.30
C LYS A 99 -8.43 12.76 0.12
N ILE A 100 -7.96 12.75 -1.12
CA ILE A 100 -6.57 12.47 -1.47
C ILE A 100 -5.89 13.78 -1.87
N GLU A 101 -4.84 14.15 -1.16
CA GLU A 101 -3.98 15.29 -1.48
C GLU A 101 -2.61 14.76 -1.91
N VAL A 102 -2.17 15.14 -3.10
CA VAL A 102 -0.90 14.67 -3.69
C VAL A 102 0.08 15.83 -3.75
N GLU A 103 1.29 15.59 -3.24
CA GLU A 103 2.41 16.52 -3.23
C GLU A 103 3.66 15.76 -3.68
N GLU A 104 4.11 16.05 -4.90
CA GLU A 104 5.24 15.37 -5.56
C GLU A 104 5.11 13.84 -5.56
N ASP A 105 5.96 13.16 -4.78
CA ASP A 105 6.03 11.70 -4.66
C ASP A 105 5.34 11.18 -3.37
N THR A 106 4.55 12.02 -2.71
CA THR A 106 3.78 11.67 -1.51
C THR A 106 2.30 11.99 -1.69
N ALA A 107 1.43 11.14 -1.18
CA ALA A 107 0.00 11.39 -1.11
C ALA A 107 -0.51 11.17 0.31
N ARG A 108 -1.42 12.03 0.76
CA ARG A 108 -2.07 11.96 2.07
C ARG A 108 -3.56 11.73 1.86
N VAL A 109 -4.09 10.67 2.46
CA VAL A 109 -5.50 10.29 2.39
C VAL A 109 -6.14 10.61 3.73
N GLN A 110 -7.06 11.56 3.70
CA GLN A 110 -7.91 11.90 4.83
C GLN A 110 -9.16 11.01 4.78
N VAL A 111 -9.34 10.19 5.82
CA VAL A 111 -10.47 9.24 5.95
C VAL A 111 -11.65 9.84 6.72
N ALA A 112 -11.49 11.01 7.34
CA ALA A 112 -12.59 11.78 7.91
C ALA A 112 -12.25 13.28 7.90
N PRO A 113 -13.14 14.16 7.43
CA PRO A 113 -12.87 15.60 7.40
C PRO A 113 -12.94 16.30 8.76
N ALA A 114 -13.39 15.63 9.84
CA ALA A 114 -13.83 16.30 11.08
C ALA A 114 -13.01 16.00 12.35
N SER A 115 -11.99 15.14 12.31
CA SER A 115 -11.14 14.88 13.48
C SER A 115 -9.67 15.08 13.14
N SER A 116 -9.08 16.15 13.67
CA SER A 116 -7.65 16.43 13.61
C SER A 116 -6.80 15.39 14.35
N GLU A 117 -7.42 14.47 15.08
CA GLU A 117 -6.75 13.39 15.80
C GLU A 117 -6.46 12.17 14.92
N ILE A 118 -7.13 12.03 13.77
CA ILE A 118 -6.93 10.89 12.87
C ILE A 118 -5.74 11.21 11.96
N GLN A 119 -4.65 10.47 12.18
CA GLN A 119 -3.47 10.54 11.33
C GLN A 119 -3.84 10.11 9.89
N PRO A 120 -3.45 10.88 8.85
CA PRO A 120 -3.75 10.53 7.48
C PRO A 120 -3.02 9.24 7.08
N ILE A 121 -3.62 8.50 6.14
CA ILE A 121 -2.92 7.39 5.49
C ILE A 121 -1.97 7.99 4.46
N VAL A 122 -0.70 7.61 4.54
CA VAL A 122 0.37 8.14 3.69
C VAL A 122 0.74 7.11 2.63
N LEU A 123 0.73 7.54 1.37
CA LEU A 123 1.28 6.80 0.26
C LEU A 123 2.53 7.50 -0.25
N VAL A 124 3.52 6.72 -0.66
CA VAL A 124 4.76 7.18 -1.26
C VAL A 124 4.95 6.52 -2.63
N LYS A 125 5.51 7.27 -3.57
CA LYS A 125 5.84 6.75 -4.89
C LYS A 125 7.23 6.11 -4.85
N GLN A 126 7.33 4.84 -5.19
CA GLN A 126 8.56 4.07 -5.27
C GLN A 126 8.63 3.33 -6.60
N GLN A 127 9.69 3.57 -7.39
CA GLN A 127 9.86 2.94 -8.71
C GLN A 127 8.58 3.06 -9.56
N LEU A 128 8.04 4.27 -9.61
CA LEU A 128 6.79 4.63 -10.30
C LEU A 128 5.50 4.05 -9.70
N ALA A 129 5.57 3.16 -8.71
CA ALA A 129 4.42 2.58 -8.02
C ALA A 129 4.06 3.35 -6.74
N TRP A 130 2.79 3.71 -6.58
CA TRP A 130 2.28 4.24 -5.31
C TRP A 130 2.07 3.12 -4.31
N LYS A 131 2.58 3.29 -3.09
CA LYS A 131 2.48 2.30 -2.02
C LYS A 131 2.22 2.97 -0.69
N ILE A 132 1.46 2.32 0.18
CA ILE A 132 1.16 2.78 1.53
C ILE A 132 2.41 2.62 2.41
N ASP A 133 2.79 3.66 3.13
CA ASP A 133 3.83 3.60 4.16
C ASP A 133 3.17 3.31 5.52
N LEU A 134 3.39 2.12 6.08
CA LEU A 134 2.75 1.70 7.33
C LEU A 134 3.23 2.51 8.53
N ARG A 135 4.51 2.86 8.61
CA ARG A 135 5.06 3.57 9.77
C ARG A 135 4.61 5.03 9.81
N GLN A 136 4.35 5.63 8.66
CA GLN A 136 3.77 6.96 8.53
C GLN A 136 2.24 6.97 8.56
N SER A 137 1.58 5.86 8.22
CA SER A 137 0.10 5.78 8.24
C SER A 137 -0.46 5.34 9.60
N VAL A 138 0.31 4.60 10.39
CA VAL A 138 -0.14 4.07 11.68
C VAL A 138 0.51 4.82 12.83
N PRO A 139 -0.28 5.42 13.76
CA PRO A 139 0.27 6.14 14.91
C PRO A 139 1.25 5.29 15.72
N PRO A 140 2.37 5.86 16.23
CA PRO A 140 3.39 5.10 16.94
C PRO A 140 2.86 4.25 18.10
N ARG A 141 1.88 4.77 18.87
CA ARG A 141 1.25 4.04 19.97
C ARG A 141 0.49 2.80 19.48
N ILE A 142 -0.32 2.96 18.44
CA ILE A 142 -1.06 1.86 17.82
C ILE A 142 -0.10 0.80 17.26
N ARG A 143 1.01 1.22 16.63
CA ARG A 143 2.04 0.27 16.16
C ARG A 143 2.61 -0.55 17.31
N GLN A 144 2.97 0.08 18.42
CA GLN A 144 3.50 -0.59 19.60
C GLN A 144 2.50 -1.62 20.16
N ASP A 145 1.23 -1.22 20.32
CA ASP A 145 0.17 -2.09 20.82
C ASP A 145 -0.04 -3.32 19.92
N LEU A 146 -0.12 -3.11 18.60
CA LEU A 146 -0.32 -4.20 17.64
C LEU A 146 0.87 -5.17 17.60
N TYR A 147 2.10 -4.65 17.68
CA TYR A 147 3.29 -5.50 17.79
C TYR A 147 3.33 -6.28 19.11
N GLU A 148 2.84 -5.71 20.21
CA GLU A 148 2.69 -6.44 21.46
C GLU A 148 1.70 -7.59 21.36
N VAL A 149 0.53 -7.35 20.75
CA VAL A 149 -0.47 -8.39 20.52
C VAL A 149 0.14 -9.54 19.70
N TYR A 150 0.83 -9.23 18.60
CA TYR A 150 1.53 -10.24 17.80
C TYR A 150 2.57 -11.03 18.63
N ARG A 151 3.41 -10.32 19.42
CA ARG A 151 4.43 -10.98 20.26
C ARG A 151 3.81 -11.91 21.30
N ARG A 152 2.69 -11.52 21.92
CA ARG A 152 1.97 -12.34 22.90
C ARG A 152 1.38 -13.59 22.25
N ALA A 153 0.75 -13.45 21.09
CA ALA A 153 0.20 -14.58 20.34
C ALA A 153 1.30 -15.61 19.96
N ARG A 154 2.43 -15.15 19.43
CA ARG A 154 3.56 -16.05 19.06
C ARG A 154 4.20 -16.76 20.25
N ARG A 155 4.22 -16.14 21.43
CA ARG A 155 4.69 -16.81 22.66
C ARG A 155 3.73 -17.92 23.09
N ALA A 156 2.42 -17.65 23.04
CA ALA A 156 1.40 -18.65 23.37
C ALA A 156 1.47 -19.87 22.44
N GLU A 157 1.63 -19.66 21.13
CA GLU A 157 1.75 -20.75 20.15
C GLU A 157 3.00 -21.62 20.35
N ARG A 158 4.12 -21.03 20.81
CA ARG A 158 5.36 -21.76 21.07
C ARG A 158 5.34 -22.52 22.39
N GLY A 159 4.62 -22.02 23.40
CA GLY A 159 4.47 -22.70 24.70
C GLY A 159 3.43 -23.83 24.69
N ALA A 160 2.58 -23.88 23.65
CA ALA A 160 1.58 -24.93 23.46
C ALA A 160 2.07 -26.11 22.59
N ARG A 161 3.34 -26.08 22.15
CA ARG A 161 4.02 -27.14 21.38
C ARG A 161 5.09 -27.79 22.24
#